data_AF-A0A2M7XVY1-F1
#
_entry.id   AF-A0A2M7XVY1-F1
#
_cell.length_a   1.000
_cell.length_b   1.000
_cell.length_c   1.000
_cell.angle_alpha   90.00
_cell.angle_beta   90.00
_cell.angle_gamma   90.00
#
_symmetry.space_group_name_H-M   'P 1'
#
loop_
_entity.id
_entity.type
_entity.pdbx_description
1 polymer ?
#
loop_
_entity_poly.entity_id
_entity_poly.type
_entity_poly.pdbx_seq_one_letter_code
_entity_poly.pdbx_strand_id
1 'polypeptide(L)'
;NIWLDANLSNIDQTIYDDNESSTSGVVTYQPIATLNATVSDLNHDELVNVADAVALVEMILENQIPEPVVYYFSDVNQDFVVNILDVFALIDHVLARDI
;
A
#
# COMPACT_ATOMS: atom_id res chain seq x y z
N ASN A 1 4.85 3.01 -30.65
CA ASN A 1 3.59 3.73 -30.36
C ASN A 1 2.71 2.85 -29.48
N ILE A 2 3.06 2.72 -28.19
CA ILE A 2 2.29 1.91 -27.23
C ILE A 2 1.28 2.80 -26.47
N TRP A 3 1.29 4.11 -26.76
CA TRP A 3 0.51 5.12 -26.06
C TRP A 3 -0.69 5.66 -26.84
N LEU A 4 -0.93 5.17 -28.06
CA LEU A 4 -1.99 5.75 -28.91
C LEU A 4 -3.40 5.29 -28.50
N ASP A 5 -3.51 4.20 -27.72
CA ASP A 5 -4.78 3.52 -27.47
C ASP A 5 -5.12 3.41 -25.97
N ALA A 6 -4.29 3.96 -25.07
CA ALA A 6 -4.57 3.94 -23.64
C ALA A 6 -5.64 4.98 -23.30
N ASN A 7 -6.70 4.57 -22.59
CA ASN A 7 -7.70 5.51 -22.11
C ASN A 7 -7.08 6.38 -20.99
N LEU A 8 -6.67 7.60 -21.35
CA LEU A 8 -5.95 8.53 -20.47
C LEU A 8 -6.88 9.28 -19.49
N SER A 9 -8.18 8.97 -19.45
CA SER A 9 -9.17 9.69 -18.63
C SER A 9 -8.91 9.61 -17.12
N ASN A 10 -8.10 8.65 -16.69
CA ASN A 10 -7.77 8.41 -15.28
C ASN A 10 -6.33 8.79 -14.94
N ILE A 11 -5.60 9.35 -15.90
CA ILE A 11 -4.25 9.87 -15.66
C ILE A 11 -4.42 11.32 -15.20
N ASP A 12 -3.80 11.67 -14.08
CA ASP A 12 -3.80 13.04 -13.58
C ASP A 12 -3.31 13.99 -14.68
N GLN A 13 -4.13 14.98 -15.04
CA GLN A 13 -3.88 15.92 -16.13
C GLN A 13 -2.59 16.71 -15.95
N THR A 14 -2.03 16.75 -14.73
CA THR A 14 -0.72 17.36 -14.44
C THR A 14 0.47 16.54 -14.98
N ILE A 15 0.24 15.31 -15.45
CA ILE A 15 1.26 14.39 -16.00
C ILE A 15 1.14 14.30 -17.53
N TYR A 16 0.04 14.78 -18.12
CA TYR A 16 -0.15 14.82 -19.56
C TYR A 16 0.53 16.05 -20.15
N ASP A 17 1.69 15.86 -20.78
CA ASP A 17 2.37 16.90 -21.57
C ASP A 17 1.81 16.89 -23.00
N ASP A 18 0.95 17.86 -23.31
CA ASP A 18 0.36 18.06 -24.64
C ASP A 18 1.22 18.97 -25.53
N ASN A 19 2.41 19.36 -25.06
CA ASN A 19 3.30 20.22 -25.80
C ASN A 19 4.12 19.35 -26.75
N GLU A 20 3.88 19.48 -28.05
CA GLU A 20 4.61 18.86 -29.18
C GLU A 20 6.11 19.29 -29.27
N SER A 21 6.72 19.64 -28.15
CA SER A 21 8.14 19.88 -28.00
C SER A 21 8.82 18.55 -27.73
N SER A 22 9.81 18.19 -28.54
CA SER A 22 10.64 16.97 -28.43
C SER A 22 11.55 16.95 -27.18
N THR A 23 11.10 17.51 -26.07
CA THR A 23 11.81 17.55 -24.80
C THR A 23 11.23 16.46 -23.91
N SER A 24 12.00 15.41 -23.66
CA SER A 24 11.62 14.37 -22.71
C SER A 24 11.51 14.98 -21.31
N GLY A 25 10.28 15.14 -20.82
CA GLY A 25 10.01 15.48 -19.43
C GLY A 25 10.31 14.27 -18.53
N VAL A 26 11.26 14.41 -17.61
CA VAL A 26 11.46 13.41 -16.56
C VAL A 26 10.49 13.75 -15.44
N VAL A 27 9.49 12.90 -15.21
CA VAL A 27 8.65 13.06 -14.03
C VAL A 27 9.38 12.50 -12.82
N THR A 28 9.95 13.38 -12.02
CA THR A 28 10.51 13.03 -10.72
C THR A 28 9.43 13.14 -9.67
N TYR A 29 8.80 12.01 -9.32
CA TYR A 29 7.98 11.95 -8.11
C TYR A 29 8.90 11.71 -6.91
N GLN A 30 8.85 12.61 -5.94
CA GLN A 30 9.21 12.24 -4.57
C GLN A 30 7.96 11.60 -3.96
N PRO A 31 8.04 10.43 -3.31
CA PRO A 31 6.90 9.90 -2.59
C PRO A 31 6.41 10.97 -1.60
N ILE A 32 5.16 11.42 -1.76
CA ILE A 32 4.54 12.31 -0.79
C ILE A 32 4.37 11.45 0.46
N ALA A 33 5.23 11.74 1.43
CA ALA A 33 5.44 11.00 2.66
C ALA A 33 6.30 9.75 2.49
N THR A 34 7.56 9.89 2.91
CA THR A 34 8.06 8.96 3.94
C THR A 34 7.19 9.18 5.17
N LEU A 35 5.93 8.72 5.11
CA LEU A 35 5.18 8.47 6.32
C LEU A 35 6.07 7.44 7.00
N ASN A 36 6.47 7.70 8.23
CA ASN A 36 6.84 6.60 9.11
C ASN A 36 5.53 5.82 9.34
N ALA A 37 4.98 5.23 8.28
CA ALA A 37 3.89 4.30 8.35
C ALA A 37 4.50 3.17 9.16
N THR A 38 4.12 3.12 10.42
CA THR A 38 4.45 1.98 11.26
C THR A 38 3.91 0.80 10.47
N VAL A 39 4.80 -0.02 9.93
CA VAL A 39 4.42 -1.16 9.11
C VAL A 39 3.37 -1.93 9.91
N SER A 40 2.19 -2.13 9.31
CA SER A 40 1.05 -2.84 9.91
C SER A 40 0.18 -2.08 10.94
N ASP A 41 0.10 -0.75 10.88
CA ASP A 41 -1.04 0.01 11.45
C ASP A 41 -2.23 -0.06 10.50
N LEU A 42 -3.09 -1.06 10.68
CA LEU A 42 -4.20 -1.41 9.78
C LEU A 42 -5.53 -0.82 10.23
N ASN A 43 -5.65 -0.40 11.49
CA ASN A 43 -6.85 0.29 11.98
C ASN A 43 -6.69 1.83 12.02
N HIS A 44 -5.51 2.35 11.62
CA HIS A 44 -5.16 3.76 11.54
C HIS A 44 -5.25 4.49 12.90
N ASP A 45 -4.91 3.81 14.00
CA ASP A 45 -4.89 4.38 15.34
C ASP A 45 -3.49 4.86 15.79
N GLU A 46 -2.52 4.84 14.87
CA GLU A 46 -1.12 5.21 15.08
C GLU A 46 -0.34 4.25 16.01
N LEU A 47 -0.95 3.16 16.45
CA LEU A 47 -0.32 2.09 17.22
C LEU A 47 -0.26 0.82 16.38
N VAL A 48 0.74 -0.03 16.67
CA VAL A 48 0.79 -1.38 16.10
C VAL A 48 0.63 -2.36 17.25
N ASN A 49 -0.57 -2.93 17.36
CA ASN A 49 -0.96 -3.81 18.46
C ASN A 49 -1.97 -4.89 17.99
N VAL A 50 -2.60 -5.57 18.94
CA VAL A 50 -3.57 -6.65 18.65
C VAL A 50 -4.80 -6.15 17.88
N ALA A 51 -5.15 -4.86 17.97
CA ALA A 51 -6.24 -4.26 17.21
C ALA A 51 -6.00 -4.31 15.68
N ASP A 52 -4.76 -4.16 15.23
CA ASP A 52 -4.38 -4.30 13.82
C ASP A 52 -4.56 -5.73 13.32
N ALA A 53 -4.24 -6.71 14.17
CA ALA A 53 -4.48 -8.12 13.87
C ALA A 53 -5.99 -8.42 13.72
N VAL A 54 -6.84 -7.77 14.51
CA VAL A 54 -8.30 -7.86 14.36
C VAL A 54 -8.75 -7.25 13.03
N ALA A 55 -8.27 -6.05 12.69
CA ALA A 55 -8.57 -5.39 11.41
C ALA A 55 -8.14 -6.24 10.20
N LEU A 56 -6.97 -6.89 10.28
CA LEU A 56 -6.49 -7.82 9.26
C LEU A 56 -7.40 -9.04 9.10
N VAL A 57 -7.85 -9.64 10.21
CA VAL A 57 -8.80 -10.76 10.18
C VAL A 57 -10.13 -10.33 9.54
N GLU A 58 -10.65 -9.16 9.88
CA GLU A 58 -11.87 -8.61 9.27
C GLU A 58 -11.70 -8.46 7.76
N MET A 59 -10.58 -7.88 7.30
CA MET A 59 -10.28 -7.72 5.88
C MET A 59 -10.20 -9.06 5.13
N ILE A 60 -9.56 -10.07 5.73
CA ILE A 60 -9.46 -11.43 5.19
C ILE A 60 -10.86 -12.06 5.07
N LEU A 61 -11.70 -11.94 6.11
CA LEU A 61 -13.03 -12.53 6.15
C LEU A 61 -14.01 -11.86 5.17
N GLU A 62 -13.89 -10.55 4.98
CA GLU A 62 -14.72 -9.79 4.04
C GLU A 62 -14.27 -9.93 2.58
N ASN A 63 -13.14 -10.61 2.34
CA ASN A 63 -12.53 -10.78 1.01
C ASN A 63 -12.41 -9.46 0.26
N GLN A 64 -12.02 -8.41 0.98
CA GLN A 64 -11.77 -7.10 0.40
C GLN A 64 -10.47 -7.15 -0.40
N ILE A 65 -10.47 -6.58 -1.61
CA ILE A 65 -9.24 -6.37 -2.38
C ILE A 65 -8.61 -5.08 -1.81
N PRO A 66 -7.48 -5.14 -1.10
CA PRO A 66 -6.90 -3.95 -0.53
C PRO A 66 -6.33 -3.06 -1.64
N GLU A 67 -6.39 -1.75 -1.45
CA GLU A 67 -5.61 -0.83 -2.27
C GLU A 67 -4.10 -1.14 -2.13
N PRO A 68 -3.25 -0.82 -3.12
CA PRO A 68 -1.85 -1.28 -3.14
C PRO A 68 -1.05 -0.97 -1.85
N VAL A 69 -1.33 0.17 -1.22
CA VAL A 69 -0.69 0.56 0.04
C VAL A 69 -1.16 -0.31 1.20
N VAL A 70 -2.46 -0.58 1.29
CA VAL A 70 -3.03 -1.46 2.33
C VAL A 70 -2.53 -2.88 2.17
N TYR A 71 -2.43 -3.37 0.92
CA TYR A 71 -1.86 -4.69 0.62
C TYR A 71 -0.43 -4.79 1.14
N TYR A 72 0.40 -3.77 0.89
CA TYR A 72 1.78 -3.74 1.37
C TYR A 72 1.90 -3.75 2.90
N PHE A 73 0.97 -3.10 3.63
CA PHE A 73 0.97 -3.14 5.10
C PHE A 73 0.37 -4.43 5.68
N SER A 74 -0.45 -5.14 4.91
CA SER A 74 -1.14 -6.35 5.32
C SER A 74 -0.35 -7.63 5.04
N ASP A 75 0.59 -7.60 4.08
CA ASP A 75 1.54 -8.69 3.77
C ASP A 75 2.73 -8.63 4.74
N VAL A 76 2.45 -8.93 6.01
CA VAL A 76 3.39 -8.78 7.13
C VAL A 76 4.56 -9.76 7.00
N ASN A 77 4.30 -10.97 6.48
CA ASN A 77 5.34 -11.97 6.30
C ASN A 77 6.09 -11.84 4.95
N GLN A 78 5.65 -10.93 4.08
CA GLN A 78 6.24 -10.60 2.77
C GLN A 78 6.28 -11.80 1.81
N ASP A 79 5.28 -12.68 1.86
CA ASP A 79 5.14 -13.81 0.95
C ASP A 79 4.25 -13.52 -0.27
N PHE A 80 3.77 -12.27 -0.39
CA PHE A 80 2.86 -11.78 -1.42
C PHE A 80 1.45 -12.39 -1.36
N VAL A 81 1.04 -12.98 -0.23
CA VAL A 81 -0.29 -13.55 -0.05
C VAL A 81 -0.86 -13.12 1.29
N VAL A 82 -1.72 -12.10 1.29
CA VAL A 82 -2.44 -11.68 2.50
C VAL A 82 -3.40 -12.77 2.97
N ASN A 83 -3.07 -13.44 4.07
CA ASN A 83 -3.84 -14.52 4.67
C ASN A 83 -3.60 -14.63 6.19
N ILE A 84 -4.04 -15.74 6.81
CA ILE A 84 -3.91 -15.93 8.25
C ILE A 84 -2.44 -15.97 8.74
N LEU A 85 -1.49 -16.29 7.86
CA LEU A 85 -0.06 -16.29 8.20
C LEU A 85 0.46 -14.88 8.51
N ASP A 86 -0.09 -13.84 7.87
CA ASP A 86 0.25 -12.45 8.18
C ASP A 86 -0.25 -12.04 9.57
N VAL A 87 -1.42 -12.54 9.97
CA VAL A 87 -1.96 -12.33 11.33
C VAL A 87 -1.02 -12.91 12.37
N PHE A 88 -0.49 -14.12 12.14
CA PHE A 88 0.50 -14.71 13.04
C PHE A 88 1.80 -13.91 13.07
N ALA A 89 2.32 -13.50 11.91
CA ALA A 89 3.53 -12.68 11.83
C ALA A 89 3.38 -11.34 12.59
N LEU A 90 2.21 -10.71 12.50
CA LEU A 90 1.88 -9.50 13.23
C LEU A 90 1.82 -9.73 14.75
N ILE A 91 1.18 -10.82 15.20
CA ILE A 91 1.14 -11.18 16.62
C ILE A 91 2.55 -11.42 17.17
N ASP A 92 3.40 -12.14 16.42
CA ASP A 92 4.79 -12.37 16.81
C ASP A 92 5.58 -11.05 16.92
N HIS A 93 5.36 -10.12 15.98
CA HIS A 93 5.95 -8.78 16.05
C HIS A 93 5.47 -7.96 17.25
N VAL A 94 4.17 -7.98 17.56
CA VAL A 94 3.62 -7.28 18.74
C VAL A 94 4.23 -7.86 20.01
N LEU A 95 4.21 -9.18 20.18
CA LEU A 95 4.75 -9.85 21.37
C LEU A 95 6.26 -9.66 21.54
N ALA A 96 7.02 -9.59 20.43
CA ALA A 96 8.47 -9.34 20.48
C ALA A 96 8.84 -7.91 20.90
N ARG A 97 7.91 -6.95 20.78
CA ARG A 97 8.12 -5.55 21.22
C ARG A 97 7.81 -5.33 22.70
N ASP A 98 7.06 -6.25 23.32
CA ASP A 98 6.63 -6.18 24.71
C ASP A 98 7.60 -6.89 25.70
N ILE A 99 8.75 -7.35 25.22
CA ILE A 99 9.83 -8.01 25.99
C ILE A 99 11.10 -7.16 26.03
#